data_AF-A0A3D8YIC6-F1
#
_entry.id   AF-A0A3D8YIC6-F1
#
_cell.length_a   1.000
_cell.length_b   1.000
_cell.length_c   1.000
_cell.angle_alpha   90.00
_cell.angle_beta   90.00
_cell.angle_gamma   90.00
#
_symmetry.space_group_name_H-M   'P 1'
#
loop_
_entity.id
_entity.type
_entity.pdbx_description
1 polymer ?
#
loop_
_entity_poly.entity_id
_entity_poly.type
_entity_poly.pdbx_seq_one_letter_code
_entity_poly.pdbx_strand_id
1 'polypeptide(L)'
;MTSIILYLLLWLMDNRNFDSITKANERKLSAERFFENKQFVEAADLYQQITYGSTFSEPGARLNMAHAYFLAGKYRKALQHYQLLRRVNNRMISSVANLQVGLIKAQQEDTAAALSSLKEALRIDPNNEIARHNFVILKDAFSGMEQMPASKTEKKQSQPEANNQPAPPPKPNQQEVEENAKREQLLTSLKAMNMSEDQARAILDAMKSGESQYIYQLRRKQYAKKAEQSEQIEW
;
A
#
# COMPACT_ATOMS: atom_id res chain seq x y z
N MET A 1 10.36 56.04 3.27
CA MET A 1 9.06 55.47 3.71
C MET A 1 8.81 54.08 3.13
N THR A 2 8.99 53.87 1.83
CA THR A 2 8.76 52.56 1.16
C THR A 2 9.69 51.44 1.63
N SER A 3 10.99 51.72 1.85
CA SER A 3 11.96 50.71 2.30
C SER A 3 11.70 50.23 3.73
N ILE A 4 11.21 51.09 4.63
CA ILE A 4 10.88 50.73 6.01
C ILE A 4 9.69 49.77 6.04
N ILE A 5 8.69 50.01 5.20
CA ILE A 5 7.53 49.12 5.02
C ILE A 5 7.98 47.77 4.43
N LEU A 6 8.91 47.78 3.47
CA LEU A 6 9.50 46.57 2.90
C LEU A 6 10.26 45.76 3.96
N TYR A 7 11.11 46.41 4.78
CA TYR A 7 11.83 45.73 5.87
C TYR A 7 10.88 45.21 6.96
N LEU A 8 9.82 45.94 7.29
CA LEU A 8 8.77 45.47 8.21
C LEU A 8 8.01 44.27 7.66
N LEU A 9 7.67 44.27 6.36
CA LEU A 9 7.02 43.14 5.69
C LEU A 9 7.93 41.92 5.62
N LEU A 10 9.20 42.12 5.29
CA LEU A 10 10.19 41.04 5.28
C LEU A 10 10.40 40.48 6.69
N TRP A 11 10.51 41.33 7.72
CA TRP A 11 10.64 40.90 9.11
C TRP A 11 9.40 40.15 9.62
N LEU A 12 8.18 40.60 9.27
CA LEU A 12 6.93 39.90 9.60
C LEU A 12 6.77 38.58 8.83
N MET A 13 7.29 38.50 7.61
CA MET A 13 7.28 37.27 6.80
C MET A 13 8.31 36.25 7.33
N ASP A 14 9.47 36.71 7.76
CA ASP A 14 10.54 35.87 8.29
C ASP A 14 10.16 35.30 9.67
N ASN A 15 9.62 36.14 10.57
CA ASN A 15 9.24 35.72 11.93
C ASN A 15 8.03 34.77 11.99
N ARG A 16 7.24 34.63 10.91
CA ARG A 16 6.16 33.64 10.81
C ARG A 16 6.64 32.25 10.37
N ASN A 17 7.74 32.17 9.63
CA ASN A 17 8.18 30.91 9.00
C ASN A 17 9.06 30.04 9.91
N PHE A 18 9.81 30.63 10.86
CA PHE A 18 10.66 29.87 11.78
C PHE A 18 9.88 28.94 12.72
N ASP A 19 8.67 29.33 13.13
CA ASP A 19 7.84 28.55 14.05
C ASP A 19 7.24 27.28 13.39
N SER A 20 7.20 27.24 12.05
CA SER A 20 6.58 26.14 11.30
C SER A 20 7.40 24.84 11.33
N ILE A 21 8.74 24.95 11.26
CA ILE A 21 9.65 23.79 11.23
C ILE A 21 9.75 23.17 12.62
N THR A 22 9.87 23.99 13.66
CA THR A 22 9.89 23.55 15.06
C THR A 22 8.59 22.82 15.40
N LYS A 23 7.43 23.42 15.11
CA LYS A 23 6.12 22.76 15.30
C LYS A 23 5.96 21.49 14.48
N ALA A 24 6.47 21.45 13.24
CA ALA A 24 6.41 20.25 12.42
C ALA A 24 7.28 19.12 13.01
N ASN A 25 8.46 19.45 13.56
CA ASN A 25 9.32 18.48 14.25
C ASN A 25 8.70 18.01 15.57
N GLU A 26 8.12 18.91 16.36
CA GLU A 26 7.36 18.56 17.58
C GLU A 26 6.19 17.62 17.28
N ARG A 27 5.42 17.91 16.22
CA ARG A 27 4.34 17.01 15.76
C ARG A 27 4.88 15.65 15.35
N LYS A 28 6.05 15.57 14.71
CA LYS A 28 6.68 14.30 14.34
C LYS A 28 7.06 13.47 15.58
N LEU A 29 7.65 14.11 16.59
CA LEU A 29 8.01 13.45 17.85
C LEU A 29 6.77 12.98 18.61
N SER A 30 5.74 13.82 18.70
CA SER A 30 4.46 13.45 19.31
C SER A 30 3.79 12.30 18.57
N ALA A 31 3.79 12.32 17.23
CA ALA A 31 3.27 11.23 16.41
C ALA A 31 4.02 9.91 16.67
N GLU A 32 5.35 9.98 16.87
CA GLU A 32 6.14 8.81 17.23
C GLU A 32 5.74 8.24 18.59
N ARG A 33 5.59 9.09 19.60
CA ARG A 33 5.14 8.65 20.94
C ARG A 33 3.79 7.95 20.90
N PHE A 34 2.82 8.51 20.17
CA PHE A 34 1.53 7.85 19.97
C PHE A 34 1.69 6.51 19.25
N PHE A 35 2.55 6.44 18.24
CA PHE A 35 2.81 5.19 17.51
C PHE A 35 3.45 4.10 18.38
N GLU A 36 4.43 4.46 19.20
CA GLU A 36 5.07 3.57 20.18
C GLU A 36 4.06 3.06 21.22
N ASN A 37 3.14 3.92 21.65
CA ASN A 37 2.04 3.58 22.56
C ASN A 37 0.89 2.82 21.87
N LYS A 38 1.05 2.40 20.60
CA LYS A 38 0.03 1.71 19.77
C LYS A 38 -1.24 2.53 19.52
N GLN A 39 -1.20 3.83 19.78
CA GLN A 39 -2.25 4.80 19.49
C GLN A 39 -2.12 5.26 18.03
N PHE A 40 -2.37 4.32 17.12
CA PHE A 40 -2.06 4.48 15.70
C PHE A 40 -2.93 5.52 14.99
N VAL A 41 -4.16 5.74 15.46
CA VAL A 41 -5.06 6.73 14.85
C VAL A 41 -4.56 8.14 15.15
N GLU A 42 -4.21 8.41 16.39
CA GLU A 42 -3.67 9.67 16.89
C GLU A 42 -2.32 9.98 16.21
N ALA A 43 -1.47 8.96 16.07
CA ALA A 43 -0.23 9.08 15.31
C ALA A 43 -0.49 9.48 13.84
N ALA A 44 -1.45 8.83 13.17
CA ALA A 44 -1.80 9.13 11.79
C ALA A 44 -2.37 10.55 11.63
N ASP A 45 -3.18 11.02 12.57
CA ASP A 45 -3.77 12.35 12.54
C ASP A 45 -2.71 13.46 12.74
N LEU A 46 -1.69 13.22 13.57
CA LEU A 46 -0.55 14.14 13.67
C LEU A 46 0.31 14.13 12.39
N TYR A 47 0.55 12.98 11.78
CA TYR A 47 1.21 12.94 10.47
C TYR A 47 0.39 13.63 9.38
N GLN A 48 -0.93 13.54 9.44
CA GLN A 48 -1.81 14.27 8.54
C GLN A 48 -1.55 15.79 8.64
N GLN A 49 -1.48 16.33 9.85
CA GLN A 49 -1.19 17.76 10.06
C GLN A 49 0.18 18.18 9.49
N ILE A 50 1.17 17.29 9.50
CA ILE A 50 2.49 17.54 8.91
C ILE A 50 2.43 17.53 7.38
N THR A 51 1.70 16.57 6.80
CA THR A 51 1.62 16.40 5.34
C THR A 51 0.74 17.43 4.63
N TYR A 52 -0.30 17.95 5.30
CA TYR A 52 -1.19 18.98 4.74
C TYR A 52 -0.65 20.41 4.93
N GLY A 53 0.20 20.64 5.93
CA GLY A 53 0.78 21.96 6.22
C GLY A 53 1.95 22.37 5.33
N SER A 54 2.38 21.53 4.38
CA SER A 54 3.50 21.79 3.48
C SER A 54 3.14 21.43 2.04
N THR A 55 3.41 22.34 1.11
CA THR A 55 3.27 22.11 -0.35
C THR A 55 4.16 20.96 -0.82
N PHE A 56 5.24 20.67 -0.09
CA PHE A 56 6.09 19.50 -0.26
C PHE A 56 5.94 18.59 0.95
N SER A 57 5.02 17.62 0.87
CA SER A 57 4.90 16.58 1.88
C SER A 57 6.08 15.62 1.75
N GLU A 58 6.95 15.61 2.76
CA GLU A 58 8.05 14.64 2.90
C GLU A 58 7.53 13.20 2.73
N PRO A 59 8.04 12.43 1.75
CA PRO A 59 7.60 11.05 1.51
C PRO A 59 7.67 10.16 2.75
N GLY A 60 8.66 10.37 3.62
CA GLY A 60 8.80 9.62 4.87
C GLY A 60 7.69 9.89 5.88
N ALA A 61 7.21 11.14 6.01
CA ALA A 61 6.10 11.46 6.91
C ALA A 61 4.77 10.85 6.39
N ARG A 62 4.57 10.88 5.08
CA ARG A 62 3.43 10.20 4.43
C ARG A 62 3.52 8.68 4.58
N LEU A 63 4.70 8.10 4.53
CA LEU A 63 4.91 6.66 4.76
C LEU A 63 4.54 6.30 6.20
N ASN A 64 5.00 7.06 7.18
CA ASN A 64 4.67 6.83 8.59
C ASN A 64 3.16 6.99 8.88
N MET A 65 2.49 7.93 8.21
CA MET A 65 1.03 8.05 8.22
C MET A 65 0.33 6.81 7.68
N ALA A 66 0.79 6.31 6.52
CA ALA A 66 0.22 5.13 5.88
C ALA A 66 0.41 3.88 6.75
N HIS A 67 1.59 3.71 7.35
CA HIS A 67 1.87 2.64 8.32
C HIS A 67 0.98 2.72 9.56
N ALA A 68 0.79 3.91 10.12
CA ALA A 68 -0.11 4.12 11.25
C ALA A 68 -1.56 3.73 10.88
N TYR A 69 -2.06 4.15 9.72
CA TYR A 69 -3.38 3.69 9.27
C TYR A 69 -3.47 2.18 9.01
N PHE A 70 -2.40 1.57 8.48
CA PHE A 70 -2.34 0.13 8.25
C PHE A 70 -2.46 -0.64 9.58
N LEU A 71 -1.67 -0.26 10.60
CA LEU A 71 -1.71 -0.89 11.91
C LEU A 71 -3.01 -0.59 12.68
N ALA A 72 -3.65 0.55 12.41
CA ALA A 72 -4.99 0.86 12.90
C ALA A 72 -6.12 0.07 12.19
N GLY A 73 -5.81 -0.80 11.23
CA GLY A 73 -6.80 -1.52 10.41
C GLY A 73 -7.56 -0.64 9.41
N LYS A 74 -7.17 0.64 9.25
CA LYS A 74 -7.79 1.60 8.32
C LYS A 74 -7.22 1.43 6.91
N TYR A 75 -7.31 0.22 6.36
CA TYR A 75 -6.65 -0.18 5.11
C TYR A 75 -7.00 0.69 3.91
N ARG A 76 -8.25 1.17 3.81
CA ARG A 76 -8.65 2.08 2.72
C ARG A 76 -7.84 3.39 2.73
N LYS A 77 -7.66 4.00 3.91
CA LYS A 77 -6.84 5.22 4.06
C LYS A 77 -5.37 4.93 3.85
N ALA A 78 -4.87 3.82 4.41
CA ALA A 78 -3.49 3.38 4.21
C ALA A 78 -3.17 3.21 2.71
N LEU A 79 -4.03 2.50 1.98
CA LEU A 79 -3.89 2.26 0.55
C LEU A 79 -3.81 3.55 -0.27
N GLN A 80 -4.66 4.54 0.03
CA GLN A 80 -4.62 5.85 -0.63
C GLN A 80 -3.23 6.51 -0.48
N HIS A 81 -2.65 6.48 0.72
CA HIS A 81 -1.34 7.09 0.95
C HIS A 81 -0.18 6.26 0.40
N TYR A 82 -0.23 4.93 0.46
CA TYR A 82 0.78 4.09 -0.18
C TYR A 82 0.77 4.27 -1.70
N GLN A 83 -0.40 4.40 -2.34
CA GLN A 83 -0.49 4.62 -3.79
C GLN A 83 0.25 5.89 -4.23
N LEU A 84 0.17 6.97 -3.45
CA LEU A 84 0.93 8.21 -3.70
C LEU A 84 2.44 8.02 -3.55
N LEU A 85 2.88 7.02 -2.79
CA LEU A 85 4.30 6.73 -2.54
C LEU A 85 4.91 5.74 -3.53
N ARG A 86 4.11 5.03 -4.35
CA ARG A 86 4.61 4.00 -5.27
C ARG A 86 5.60 4.51 -6.32
N ARG A 87 5.59 5.81 -6.64
CA ARG A 87 6.41 6.41 -7.71
C ARG A 87 7.32 7.55 -7.22
N VAL A 88 7.59 7.63 -5.91
CA VAL A 88 8.55 8.62 -5.39
C VAL A 88 9.98 8.22 -5.74
N ASN A 89 10.87 9.21 -5.87
CA ASN A 89 12.28 8.99 -6.25
C ASN A 89 13.05 8.12 -5.25
N ASN A 90 12.66 8.14 -3.97
CA ASN A 90 13.27 7.29 -2.96
C ASN A 90 12.85 5.82 -3.20
N ARG A 91 13.76 5.03 -3.77
CA ARG A 91 13.54 3.60 -4.11
C ARG A 91 13.09 2.76 -2.91
N MET A 92 13.67 2.98 -1.73
CA MET A 92 13.27 2.24 -0.52
C MET A 92 11.81 2.53 -0.17
N ILE A 93 11.40 3.80 -0.13
CA ILE A 93 10.00 4.18 0.16
C ILE A 93 9.04 3.65 -0.91
N SER A 94 9.41 3.75 -2.18
CA SER A 94 8.62 3.25 -3.30
C SER A 94 8.45 1.72 -3.25
N SER A 95 9.52 0.98 -2.92
CA SER A 95 9.45 -0.47 -2.71
C SER A 95 8.56 -0.84 -1.52
N VAL A 96 8.74 -0.20 -0.35
CA VAL A 96 7.91 -0.43 0.84
C VAL A 96 6.44 -0.11 0.56
N ALA A 97 6.14 0.95 -0.18
CA ALA A 97 4.78 1.28 -0.55
C ALA A 97 4.13 0.22 -1.45
N ASN A 98 4.86 -0.34 -2.42
CA ASN A 98 4.37 -1.43 -3.26
C ASN A 98 4.18 -2.73 -2.46
N LEU A 99 5.09 -3.04 -1.53
CA LEU A 99 4.95 -4.17 -0.59
C LEU A 99 3.64 -4.07 0.20
N GLN A 100 3.39 -2.90 0.79
CA GLN A 100 2.23 -2.63 1.62
C GLN A 100 0.91 -2.66 0.85
N VAL A 101 0.90 -2.15 -0.38
CA VAL A 101 -0.23 -2.31 -1.31
C VAL A 101 -0.50 -3.80 -1.56
N GLY A 102 0.55 -4.60 -1.75
CA GLY A 102 0.44 -6.04 -1.92
C GLY A 102 -0.21 -6.75 -0.73
N LEU A 103 0.21 -6.40 0.49
CA LEU A 103 -0.37 -6.96 1.72
C LEU A 103 -1.85 -6.59 1.89
N ILE A 104 -2.21 -5.33 1.64
CA ILE A 104 -3.61 -4.90 1.70
C ILE A 104 -4.45 -5.65 0.64
N LYS A 105 -3.89 -5.92 -0.54
CA LYS A 105 -4.58 -6.67 -1.60
C LYS A 105 -4.75 -8.14 -1.27
N ALA A 106 -3.75 -8.77 -0.67
CA ALA A 106 -3.86 -10.14 -0.17
C ALA A 106 -4.94 -10.26 0.91
N GLN A 107 -5.03 -9.28 1.81
CA GLN A 107 -6.11 -9.19 2.80
C GLN A 107 -7.50 -9.00 2.18
N GLN A 108 -7.59 -8.45 0.97
CA GLN A 108 -8.82 -8.28 0.19
C GLN A 108 -9.11 -9.47 -0.74
N GLU A 109 -8.40 -10.58 -0.57
CA GLU A 109 -8.52 -11.80 -1.40
C GLU A 109 -8.17 -11.57 -2.89
N ASP A 110 -7.51 -10.45 -3.21
CA ASP A 110 -7.04 -10.12 -4.55
C ASP A 110 -5.57 -10.53 -4.71
N THR A 111 -5.35 -11.86 -4.73
CA THR A 111 -4.01 -12.46 -4.78
C THR A 111 -3.22 -12.05 -6.03
N ALA A 112 -3.89 -11.93 -7.18
CA ALA A 112 -3.23 -11.54 -8.42
C ALA A 112 -2.66 -10.11 -8.33
N ALA A 113 -3.45 -9.14 -7.84
CA ALA A 113 -2.94 -7.79 -7.64
C ALA A 113 -1.89 -7.72 -6.52
N ALA A 114 -2.02 -8.56 -5.49
CA ALA A 114 -1.05 -8.67 -4.42
C ALA A 114 0.33 -9.13 -4.92
N LEU A 115 0.38 -10.24 -5.66
CA LEU A 115 1.61 -10.76 -6.27
C LEU A 115 2.23 -9.77 -7.25
N SER A 116 1.42 -9.08 -8.06
CA SER A 116 1.89 -8.03 -8.97
C SER A 116 2.55 -6.87 -8.21
N SER A 117 1.94 -6.43 -7.10
CA SER A 117 2.47 -5.34 -6.26
C SER A 117 3.76 -5.76 -5.55
N LEU A 118 3.84 -6.98 -5.04
CA LEU A 118 5.05 -7.54 -4.41
C LEU A 118 6.19 -7.71 -5.43
N LYS A 119 5.88 -8.17 -6.65
CA LYS A 119 6.85 -8.25 -7.75
C LYS A 119 7.40 -6.86 -8.11
N GLU A 120 6.54 -5.84 -8.13
CA GLU A 120 6.97 -4.47 -8.37
C GLU A 120 7.86 -3.93 -7.25
N ALA A 121 7.54 -4.24 -5.98
CA ALA A 121 8.39 -3.89 -4.84
C ALA A 121 9.81 -4.45 -4.99
N LEU A 122 9.93 -5.72 -5.41
CA LEU A 122 11.21 -6.40 -5.67
C LEU A 122 11.93 -5.88 -6.92
N ARG A 123 11.19 -5.45 -7.94
CA ARG A 123 11.78 -4.79 -9.12
C ARG A 123 12.42 -3.45 -8.74
N ILE A 124 11.77 -2.68 -7.86
CA ILE A 124 12.26 -1.38 -7.39
C ILE A 124 13.45 -1.55 -6.45
N ASP A 125 13.36 -2.48 -5.51
CA ASP A 125 14.42 -2.81 -4.56
C ASP A 125 14.56 -4.34 -4.42
N PRO A 126 15.51 -4.95 -5.14
CA PRO A 126 15.75 -6.39 -5.07
C PRO A 126 16.22 -6.89 -3.70
N ASN A 127 16.69 -6.00 -2.83
CA ASN A 127 17.21 -6.33 -1.50
C ASN A 127 16.13 -6.21 -0.41
N ASN A 128 14.87 -5.93 -0.78
CA ASN A 128 13.76 -5.91 0.16
C ASN A 128 13.36 -7.34 0.55
N GLU A 129 14.05 -7.88 1.56
CA GLU A 129 13.86 -9.26 2.02
C GLU A 129 12.44 -9.54 2.54
N ILE A 130 11.77 -8.53 3.12
CA ILE A 130 10.37 -8.69 3.57
C ILE A 130 9.45 -8.84 2.38
N ALA A 131 9.64 -8.05 1.32
CA ALA A 131 8.88 -8.22 0.08
C ALA A 131 9.15 -9.58 -0.58
N ARG A 132 10.40 -10.07 -0.53
CA ARG A 132 10.77 -11.39 -1.06
C ARG A 132 10.06 -12.50 -0.28
N HIS A 133 10.14 -12.45 1.04
CA HIS A 133 9.51 -13.43 1.92
C HIS A 133 7.99 -13.46 1.72
N ASN A 134 7.33 -12.30 1.74
CA ASN A 134 5.89 -12.18 1.51
C ASN A 134 5.48 -12.66 0.11
N PHE A 135 6.30 -12.38 -0.91
CA PHE A 135 6.06 -12.88 -2.27
C PHE A 135 6.16 -14.40 -2.35
N VAL A 136 7.17 -15.01 -1.72
CA VAL A 136 7.34 -16.46 -1.72
C VAL A 136 6.19 -17.15 -0.98
N ILE A 137 5.84 -16.70 0.24
CA ILE A 137 4.71 -17.24 0.99
C ILE A 137 3.43 -17.15 0.17
N LEU A 138 3.13 -15.98 -0.38
CA LEU A 138 1.90 -15.76 -1.14
C LEU A 138 1.91 -16.52 -2.48
N LYS A 139 3.05 -16.63 -3.15
CA LYS A 139 3.15 -17.43 -4.37
C LYS A 139 2.99 -18.91 -4.04
N ASP A 140 3.62 -19.44 -3.01
CA ASP A 140 3.60 -20.87 -2.70
C ASP A 140 2.21 -21.30 -2.21
N ALA A 141 1.58 -20.51 -1.33
CA ALA A 141 0.23 -20.77 -0.86
C ALA A 141 -0.81 -20.74 -2.00
N PHE A 142 -0.58 -19.97 -3.07
CA PHE A 142 -1.55 -19.79 -4.15
C PHE A 142 -1.15 -20.43 -5.50
N SER A 143 0.10 -20.86 -5.69
CA SER A 143 0.57 -21.58 -6.89
C SER A 143 0.07 -23.02 -6.95
N GLY A 144 -0.38 -23.59 -5.83
CA GLY A 144 -1.22 -24.80 -5.81
C GLY A 144 -2.58 -24.62 -6.50
N MET A 145 -2.98 -23.38 -6.84
CA MET A 145 -4.21 -23.04 -7.56
C MET A 145 -3.99 -22.69 -9.04
N GLU A 146 -2.76 -22.71 -9.54
CA GLU A 146 -2.41 -22.46 -10.95
C GLU A 146 -1.91 -23.73 -11.64
N GLN A 147 -2.83 -24.60 -12.07
CA GLN A 147 -2.65 -25.16 -13.41
C GLN A 147 -2.86 -24.02 -14.40
N MET A 148 -1.79 -23.30 -14.73
CA MET A 148 -1.77 -22.47 -15.93
C MET A 148 -2.01 -23.40 -17.14
N PRO A 149 -2.91 -23.05 -18.09
CA PRO A 149 -2.89 -23.71 -19.36
C PRO A 149 -1.55 -23.38 -20.00
N ALA A 150 -0.69 -24.39 -20.08
CA ALA A 150 0.43 -24.41 -20.98
C ALA A 150 -0.06 -23.92 -22.34
N SER A 151 0.64 -22.92 -22.88
CA SER A 151 0.61 -22.54 -24.29
C SER A 151 0.48 -23.79 -25.17
N LYS A 152 -0.72 -24.04 -25.69
CA LYS A 152 -0.95 -24.99 -26.79
C LYS A 152 -1.44 -24.20 -28.00
N THR A 153 -0.46 -23.87 -28.82
CA THR A 153 -0.41 -24.09 -30.27
C THR A 153 -1.74 -24.46 -30.95
N GLU A 154 -2.06 -23.63 -31.95
CA GLU A 154 -2.96 -23.82 -33.09
C GLU A 154 -3.45 -25.25 -33.41
N LYS A 155 -4.76 -25.36 -33.71
CA LYS A 155 -5.26 -25.98 -34.95
C LYS A 155 -6.73 -25.63 -35.23
N LYS A 156 -6.98 -25.18 -36.47
CA LYS A 156 -8.29 -24.95 -37.14
C LYS A 156 -8.93 -26.28 -37.60
N GLN A 157 -10.26 -26.32 -37.63
CA GLN A 157 -11.17 -26.88 -38.67
C GLN A 157 -12.63 -26.78 -38.15
N SER A 158 -13.54 -25.93 -38.68
CA SER A 158 -14.40 -26.03 -39.89
C SER A 158 -15.36 -27.25 -39.87
N GLN A 159 -16.60 -27.15 -39.33
CA GLN A 159 -17.95 -26.89 -39.96
C GLN A 159 -18.53 -28.06 -40.82
N PRO A 160 -19.88 -28.24 -41.07
CA PRO A 160 -21.08 -27.39 -40.79
C PRO A 160 -22.41 -28.14 -40.41
N GLU A 161 -23.55 -27.38 -40.41
CA GLU A 161 -24.98 -27.78 -40.47
C GLU A 161 -25.67 -28.23 -39.16
N ALA A 162 -26.93 -27.89 -38.81
CA ALA A 162 -28.08 -27.39 -39.56
C ALA A 162 -29.03 -26.52 -38.70
N ASN A 163 -29.87 -25.81 -39.44
CA ASN A 163 -30.90 -24.82 -39.11
C ASN A 163 -32.04 -25.33 -38.19
N ASN A 164 -32.43 -24.53 -37.19
CA ASN A 164 -33.82 -24.31 -36.76
C ASN A 164 -33.89 -23.23 -35.66
N GLN A 165 -34.42 -22.06 -36.01
CA GLN A 165 -34.84 -21.02 -35.05
C GLN A 165 -36.28 -21.29 -34.59
N PRO A 166 -36.57 -21.03 -33.30
CA PRO A 166 -37.72 -20.17 -32.99
C PRO A 166 -37.34 -18.98 -32.09
N ALA A 167 -38.00 -17.85 -32.36
CA ALA A 167 -38.16 -16.57 -31.63
C ALA A 167 -37.27 -16.21 -30.39
N PRO A 168 -36.84 -14.94 -30.27
CA PRO A 168 -35.91 -14.52 -29.22
C PRO A 168 -36.55 -14.58 -27.81
N PRO A 169 -35.86 -15.18 -26.81
CA PRO A 169 -36.27 -15.05 -25.42
C PRO A 169 -36.00 -13.61 -24.92
N PRO A 170 -36.67 -13.16 -23.84
CA PRO A 170 -36.51 -11.80 -23.33
C PRO A 170 -35.04 -11.57 -22.94
N LYS A 171 -34.52 -10.38 -23.25
CA LYS A 171 -33.13 -9.99 -22.94
C LYS A 171 -32.85 -10.27 -21.46
N PRO A 172 -31.86 -11.11 -21.12
CA PRO A 172 -31.44 -11.27 -19.73
C PRO A 172 -30.92 -9.92 -19.23
N ASN A 173 -31.35 -9.52 -18.04
CA ASN A 173 -30.87 -8.30 -17.40
C ASN A 173 -29.35 -8.43 -17.24
N GLN A 174 -28.57 -7.52 -17.85
CA GLN A 174 -27.10 -7.63 -17.89
C GLN A 174 -26.49 -7.72 -16.48
N GLN A 175 -27.17 -7.13 -15.49
CA GLN A 175 -26.81 -7.21 -14.08
C GLN A 175 -26.94 -8.63 -13.49
N GLU A 176 -27.99 -9.39 -13.84
CA GLU A 176 -28.16 -10.76 -13.35
C GLU A 176 -27.16 -11.72 -13.99
N VAL A 177 -26.76 -11.49 -15.25
CA VAL A 177 -25.72 -12.28 -15.92
C VAL A 177 -24.36 -12.01 -15.31
N GLU A 178 -24.06 -10.75 -14.99
CA GLU A 178 -22.80 -10.34 -14.36
C GLU A 178 -22.72 -10.79 -12.89
N GLU A 179 -23.83 -10.78 -12.17
CA GLU A 179 -23.94 -11.27 -10.80
C GLU A 179 -23.86 -12.80 -10.72
N ASN A 180 -24.50 -13.51 -11.65
CA ASN A 180 -24.36 -14.96 -11.76
C ASN A 180 -22.94 -15.37 -12.17
N ALA A 181 -22.28 -14.63 -13.06
CA ALA A 181 -20.87 -14.87 -13.41
C ALA A 181 -19.93 -14.65 -12.21
N LYS A 182 -20.17 -13.60 -11.40
CA LYS A 182 -19.43 -13.35 -10.15
C LYS A 182 -19.69 -14.45 -9.12
N ARG A 183 -20.93 -14.91 -8.98
CA ARG A 183 -21.31 -16.00 -8.07
C ARG A 183 -20.70 -17.33 -8.49
N GLU A 184 -20.63 -17.60 -9.79
CA GLU A 184 -20.04 -18.82 -10.33
C GLU A 184 -18.50 -18.78 -10.23
N GLN A 185 -17.87 -17.62 -10.44
CA GLN A 185 -16.45 -17.39 -10.13
C GLN A 185 -16.13 -17.55 -8.64
N LEU A 186 -17.01 -17.06 -7.75
CA LEU A 186 -16.89 -17.24 -6.31
C LEU A 186 -17.00 -18.71 -5.92
N LEU A 187 -17.98 -19.44 -6.46
CA LEU A 187 -18.15 -20.88 -6.23
C LEU A 187 -16.99 -21.71 -6.78
N THR A 188 -16.36 -21.25 -7.86
CA THR A 188 -15.16 -21.85 -8.45
C THR A 188 -13.92 -21.53 -7.61
N SER A 189 -13.80 -20.31 -7.10
CA SER A 189 -12.78 -19.89 -6.12
C SER A 189 -12.86 -20.70 -4.83
N LEU A 190 -14.07 -20.88 -4.29
CA LEU A 190 -14.35 -21.72 -3.11
C LEU A 190 -14.00 -23.19 -3.33
N LYS A 191 -14.24 -23.74 -4.54
CA LYS A 191 -13.86 -25.11 -4.90
C LYS A 191 -12.37 -25.28 -5.20
N ALA A 192 -11.68 -24.21 -5.61
CA ALA A 192 -10.24 -24.18 -5.85
C ALA A 192 -9.41 -24.05 -4.56
N MET A 193 -10.01 -23.59 -3.46
CA MET A 193 -9.38 -23.49 -2.14
C MET A 193 -9.27 -24.84 -1.45
N ASN A 194 -8.30 -25.67 -1.85
CA ASN A 194 -7.85 -26.84 -1.08
C ASN A 194 -7.06 -26.43 0.19
N MET A 195 -7.44 -25.30 0.80
CA MET A 195 -7.00 -24.75 2.08
C MET A 195 -8.24 -24.22 2.80
N SER A 196 -8.41 -24.53 4.08
CA SER A 196 -9.53 -23.97 4.85
C SER A 196 -9.36 -22.45 4.98
N GLU A 197 -10.48 -21.73 5.11
CA GLU A 197 -10.48 -20.29 5.39
C GLU A 197 -9.54 -19.93 6.56
N ASP A 198 -9.44 -20.83 7.55
CA ASP A 198 -8.55 -20.70 8.69
C ASP A 198 -7.06 -20.72 8.31
N GLN A 199 -6.66 -21.52 7.31
CA GLN A 199 -5.28 -21.57 6.85
C GLN A 199 -4.90 -20.30 6.09
N ALA A 200 -5.80 -19.77 5.26
CA ALA A 200 -5.59 -18.49 4.57
C ALA A 200 -5.48 -17.34 5.59
N ARG A 201 -6.35 -17.31 6.59
CA ARG A 201 -6.30 -16.37 7.70
C ARG A 201 -4.98 -16.47 8.48
N ALA A 202 -4.54 -17.68 8.82
CA ALA A 202 -3.28 -17.90 9.53
C ALA A 202 -2.07 -17.35 8.77
N ILE A 203 -2.02 -17.54 7.45
CA ILE A 203 -0.96 -16.98 6.60
C ILE A 203 -0.99 -15.46 6.62
N LEU A 204 -2.17 -14.85 6.42
CA LEU A 204 -2.31 -13.39 6.43
C LEU A 204 -1.95 -12.79 7.78
N ASP A 205 -2.31 -13.45 8.88
CA ASP A 205 -1.95 -13.03 10.24
C ASP A 205 -0.43 -13.12 10.46
N ALA A 206 0.21 -14.18 9.99
CA ALA A 206 1.67 -14.32 10.03
C ALA A 206 2.34 -13.17 9.25
N MET A 207 1.90 -12.89 8.02
CA MET A 207 2.41 -11.77 7.21
C MET A 207 2.21 -10.42 7.91
N LYS A 208 1.02 -10.18 8.48
CA LYS A 208 0.70 -8.94 9.20
C LYS A 208 1.57 -8.76 10.45
N SER A 209 1.81 -9.84 11.19
CA SER A 209 2.66 -9.81 12.40
C SER A 209 4.12 -9.47 12.06
N GLY A 210 4.66 -10.07 11.00
CA GLY A 210 6.00 -9.76 10.47
C GLY A 210 6.09 -8.32 9.97
N GLU A 211 5.04 -7.84 9.29
CA GLU A 211 4.98 -6.46 8.80
C GLU A 211 5.02 -5.43 9.93
N SER A 212 4.30 -5.69 11.03
CA SER A 212 4.35 -4.80 12.21
C SER A 212 5.78 -4.65 12.72
N GLN A 213 6.50 -5.76 12.92
CA GLN A 213 7.89 -5.74 13.37
C GLN A 213 8.80 -4.99 12.38
N TYR A 214 8.61 -5.22 11.09
CA TYR A 214 9.35 -4.54 10.04
C TYR A 214 9.14 -3.02 10.06
N ILE A 215 7.88 -2.56 10.21
CA ILE A 215 7.56 -1.13 10.32
C ILE A 215 8.31 -0.49 11.50
N TYR A 216 8.33 -1.14 12.67
CA TYR A 216 9.09 -0.62 13.83
C TYR A 216 10.59 -0.50 13.52
N GLN A 217 11.18 -1.48 12.83
CA GLN A 217 12.60 -1.42 12.44
C GLN A 217 12.89 -0.30 11.44
N LEU A 218 12.03 -0.11 10.43
CA LEU A 218 12.16 0.97 9.46
C LEU A 218 12.12 2.35 10.14
N ARG A 219 11.19 2.56 11.06
CA ARG A 219 11.06 3.82 11.80
C ARG A 219 12.30 4.10 12.62
N ARG A 220 12.80 3.11 13.38
CA ARG A 220 14.05 3.26 14.15
C ARG A 220 15.22 3.71 13.28
N LYS A 221 15.40 3.08 12.10
CA LYS A 221 16.45 3.47 11.15
C LYS A 221 16.26 4.89 10.60
N GLN A 222 15.02 5.28 10.31
CA GLN A 222 14.71 6.62 9.79
C GLN A 222 15.06 7.73 10.80
N TYR A 223 14.76 7.54 12.09
CA TYR A 223 15.04 8.56 13.12
C TYR A 223 16.49 8.53 13.61
N ALA A 224 17.14 7.36 13.64
CA ALA A 224 18.58 7.27 13.97
C ALA A 224 19.42 8.08 12.97
N LYS A 225 19.19 7.88 11.67
CA LYS A 225 19.86 8.63 10.61
C LYS A 225 19.65 10.14 10.73
N LYS A 226 18.46 10.57 11.18
CA LYS A 226 18.14 11.99 11.33
C LYS A 226 18.91 12.62 12.50
N ALA A 227 19.12 11.87 13.59
CA ALA A 227 19.93 12.32 14.72
C ALA A 227 21.40 12.52 14.33
N GLU A 228 22.00 11.55 13.62
CA GLU A 228 23.37 11.66 13.10
C GLU A 228 23.53 12.86 12.15
N GLN A 229 22.55 13.10 11.28
CA GLN A 229 22.58 14.25 10.36
C GLN A 229 22.45 15.60 11.09
N SER A 230 21.75 15.67 12.21
CA SER A 230 21.68 16.92 13.00
C SER A 230 22.95 17.20 13.79
N GLU A 231 23.72 16.17 14.17
CA GLU A 231 25.01 16.32 14.85
C GLU A 231 26.13 16.75 13.89
N GLN A 232 26.06 16.35 12.62
CA GLN A 232 27.06 16.72 11.59
C GLN A 232 26.91 18.14 11.03
N ILE A 233 25.91 18.92 11.44
CA ILE A 233 25.82 20.34 11.08
C ILE A 233 26.81 21.09 12.00
N GLU A 234 28.10 20.93 11.73
CA GLU A 234 29.15 21.77 12.29
C GLU A 234 29.16 23.13 11.56
N TRP A 235 29.32 24.19 12.35
CA TRP A 235 29.30 25.60 11.95
C TRP A 235 30.46 25.98 11.03
#